data_AF-A0ABD5WYR7-F1
#
_entry.id   AF-A0ABD5WYR7-F1
#
_cell.length_a   1.000
_cell.length_b   1.000
_cell.length_c   1.000
_cell.angle_alpha   90.00
_cell.angle_beta   90.00
_cell.angle_gamma   90.00
#
_symmetry.space_group_name_H-M   'P 1'
#
loop_
_entity.id
_entity.type
_entity.pdbx_description
1 polymer ?
#
loop_
_entity_poly.entity_id
_entity_poly.type
_entity_poly.pdbx_seq_one_letter_code
_entity_poly.pdbx_strand_id
1 'polypeptide(L)' 'MVTIAEGVHLAGAAFGAVGGALIALEFFQVPSYVEYREEWDSYDLDIAPEEVREHTNLGRAGGLLVSLGFALLFVGELL' A
#
# COMPACT_ATOMS: atom_id res chain seq x y z
N MET A 1 0.50 -16.58 -28.11
CA MET A 1 1.50 -15.96 -27.22
C MET A 1 1.09 -14.52 -26.93
N VAL A 2 0.89 -13.67 -27.94
CA VAL A 2 0.42 -12.27 -27.80
C VAL A 2 -0.76 -12.10 -26.83
N THR A 3 -1.85 -12.87 -26.96
CA THR A 3 -3.03 -12.74 -26.08
C THR A 3 -2.76 -13.10 -24.62
N ILE A 4 -1.80 -13.99 -24.35
CA ILE A 4 -1.40 -14.35 -22.97
C ILE A 4 -0.55 -13.22 -22.40
N ALA A 5 0.41 -12.69 -23.18
CA ALA A 5 1.22 -11.55 -22.79
C ALA A 5 0.34 -10.32 -22.46
N GLU A 6 -0.62 -9.98 -23.32
CA GLU A 6 -1.57 -8.88 -23.08
C GLU A 6 -2.41 -9.09 -21.81
N GLY A 7 -2.89 -10.31 -21.56
CA GLY A 7 -3.63 -10.64 -20.34
C GLY A 7 -2.79 -10.49 -19.07
N VAL A 8 -1.52 -10.92 -19.12
CA VAL A 8 -0.56 -10.77 -18.03
C VAL A 8 -0.22 -9.30 -17.79
N HIS A 9 -0.02 -8.51 -18.85
CA HIS A 9 0.20 -7.07 -18.77
C HIS A 9 -0.98 -6.34 -18.12
N LEU A 10 -2.21 -6.67 -18.53
CA LEU A 10 -3.42 -6.07 -17.96
C LEU A 10 -3.57 -6.41 -16.47
N ALA A 11 -3.34 -7.68 -16.10
CA ALA A 11 -3.36 -8.09 -14.70
C ALA A 11 -2.30 -7.36 -13.89
N GLY A 12 -1.08 -7.26 -14.41
CA GLY A 12 0.02 -6.53 -13.78
C GLY A 12 -0.30 -5.05 -13.56
N ALA A 13 -0.84 -4.38 -14.57
CA ALA A 13 -1.30 -3.00 -14.48
C ALA A 13 -2.41 -2.81 -13.45
N ALA A 14 -3.39 -3.72 -13.39
CA ALA A 14 -4.47 -3.67 -12.42
C ALA A 14 -3.96 -3.83 -10.98
N PHE A 15 -3.09 -4.81 -10.72
CA PHE A 15 -2.50 -5.00 -9.39
C PHE A 15 -1.61 -3.82 -8.99
N GLY A 16 -0.83 -3.27 -9.92
CA GLY A 16 -0.04 -2.06 -9.69
C GLY A 16 -0.91 -0.86 -9.31
N ALA A 17 -2.00 -0.64 -10.04
CA ALA A 17 -2.93 0.47 -9.79
C ALA A 17 -3.65 0.33 -8.44
N VAL A 18 -4.22 -0.84 -8.14
CA VAL A 18 -4.88 -1.09 -6.85
C VAL A 18 -3.88 -0.99 -5.72
N GLY A 19 -2.70 -1.60 -5.85
CA GLY A 19 -1.65 -1.54 -4.85
C GLY A 19 -1.18 -0.12 -4.56
N GLY A 20 -0.94 0.66 -5.62
CA GLY A 20 -0.57 2.07 -5.50
C GLY A 20 -1.66 2.91 -4.82
N ALA A 21 -2.93 2.66 -5.12
CA ALA A 21 -4.04 3.33 -4.46
C ALA A 21 -4.12 3.01 -2.96
N LEU A 22 -3.87 1.75 -2.56
CA LEU A 22 -3.80 1.39 -1.15
C LEU A 22 -2.63 2.11 -0.47
N ILE A 23 -1.43 2.09 -1.05
CA ILE A 23 -0.29 2.85 -0.49
C ILE A 23 -0.62 4.35 -0.38
N ALA A 24 -1.29 4.92 -1.37
CA ALA A 24 -1.70 6.32 -1.33
C ALA A 24 -2.63 6.61 -0.13
N LEU A 25 -3.61 5.74 0.13
CA LEU A 25 -4.51 5.86 1.27
C LEU A 25 -3.79 5.70 2.62
N GLU A 26 -2.74 4.88 2.69
CA GLU A 26 -1.92 4.73 3.89
C GLU A 26 -1.29 6.06 4.34
N PHE A 27 -0.85 6.91 3.41
CA PHE A 27 -0.23 8.20 3.74
C PHE A 27 -1.15 9.19 4.45
N PHE A 28 -2.47 9.00 4.36
CA PHE A 28 -3.45 9.84 5.04
C PHE A 28 -3.87 9.30 6.41
N GLN A 29 -3.33 8.16 6.83
CA GLN A 29 -3.65 7.57 8.13
C GLN A 29 -2.75 8.16 9.21
N VAL A 30 -3.34 8.45 10.37
CA VAL A 30 -2.61 8.89 11.55
C VAL A 30 -2.03 7.65 12.25
N PRO A 31 -0.73 7.63 12.59
CA PRO A 31 -0.13 6.51 13.30
C PRO A 31 -0.79 6.27 14.65
N SER A 32 -0.80 5.02 15.13
CA SER A 32 -1.54 4.67 16.36
C SER A 32 -1.03 5.36 17.63
N TYR A 33 0.21 5.83 17.61
CA TYR A 33 0.85 6.53 18.72
C TYR A 33 0.65 8.05 18.68
N VAL A 34 -0.12 8.57 17.72
CA VAL A 34 -0.43 10.00 17.61
C VAL A 34 -1.92 10.20 17.86
N GLU A 35 -2.25 10.93 18.92
CA GLU A 35 -3.62 11.34 19.21
C GLU A 35 -3.74 12.87 19.11
N TYR A 36 -4.70 13.36 18.34
CA TYR A 36 -5.02 14.78 18.29
C TYR A 36 -6.04 15.14 19.36
N ARG A 37 -5.70 16.06 20.25
CA ARG A 37 -6.58 16.55 21.31
C ARG A 37 -7.13 17.92 20.97
N GLU A 38 -8.38 17.94 20.49
CA GLU A 38 -9.07 19.15 20.04
C GLU A 38 -9.23 20.20 21.15
N GLU A 39 -9.43 19.77 22.40
CA GLU A 39 -9.59 20.68 23.55
C GLU A 39 -8.37 21.59 23.77
N TRP A 40 -7.18 21.11 23.40
CA TRP A 40 -5.91 21.76 23.69
C TRP A 40 -5.15 22.18 22.42
N ASP A 41 -5.71 21.89 21.23
CA ASP A 41 -5.05 22.05 19.93
C ASP A 41 -3.62 21.45 19.93
N SER A 42 -3.50 20.23 20.48
CA SER A 42 -2.21 19.58 20.71
C SER A 42 -2.18 18.14 20.20
N TYR A 43 -0.97 17.65 19.91
CA TYR A 43 -0.73 16.25 19.58
C TYR A 43 -0.04 15.57 20.76
N ASP A 44 -0.63 14.47 21.23
CA ASP A 44 -0.03 13.60 22.23
C ASP A 44 0.61 12.39 21.55
N LEU A 45 1.80 12.02 22.04
CA LEU A 45 2.57 10.88 21.57
C LEU A 45 2.56 9.78 22.65
N ASP A 46 1.90 8.67 22.37
CA ASP A 46 1.89 7.51 23.26
C ASP A 46 2.88 6.45 22.78
N ILE A 47 4.07 6.45 23.39
CA ILE A 47 5.17 5.55 23.03
C ILE A 47 5.10 4.31 23.92
N ALA A 48 4.18 3.41 23.59
CA ALA A 48 4.13 2.05 24.10
C ALA A 48 4.62 1.07 23.02
N PRO A 49 5.89 0.62 23.02
CA PRO A 49 6.49 -0.12 21.91
C PRO A 49 5.74 -1.39 21.49
N GLU A 50 5.01 -2.01 22.42
CA GLU A 50 4.21 -3.21 22.18
C GLU A 50 2.91 -2.92 21.39
N GLU A 51 2.45 -1.67 21.39
CA GLU A 51 1.17 -1.23 20.81
C GLU A 51 1.34 -0.30 19.60
N VAL A 52 2.57 0.14 19.33
CA VAL A 52 2.91 1.00 18.19
C VAL A 52 2.69 0.27 16.86
N ARG A 53 1.83 0.84 16.02
CA ARG A 53 1.66 0.48 14.62
C ARG A 53 1.93 1.69 13.73
N GLU A 54 3.06 1.65 13.04
CA GLU A 54 3.47 2.68 12.08
C GLU A 54 2.80 2.49 10.71
N HIS A 55 2.54 1.24 10.30
CA HIS A 55 1.86 0.93 9.05
C HIS A 55 0.70 -0.02 9.28
N THR A 56 -0.42 0.28 8.63
CA THR A 56 -1.60 -0.57 8.66
C THR A 56 -1.50 -1.71 7.66
N ASN A 57 -2.44 -2.64 7.75
CA ASN A 57 -2.54 -3.72 6.78
C ASN A 57 -2.83 -3.20 5.36
N LEU A 58 -3.34 -1.97 5.23
CA LEU A 58 -3.66 -1.36 3.96
C LEU A 58 -2.39 -1.02 3.17
N GLY A 59 -1.44 -0.31 3.77
CA GLY A 59 -0.12 -0.07 3.19
C GLY A 59 0.65 -1.36 2.89
N ARG A 60 0.58 -2.36 3.79
CA ARG A 60 1.24 -3.67 3.60
C ARG A 60 0.66 -4.44 2.40
N ALA A 61 -0.67 -4.49 2.30
CA ALA A 61 -1.35 -5.10 1.15
C ALA A 61 -1.03 -4.33 -0.14
N GLY A 62 -1.03 -3.00 -0.08
CA GLY A 62 -0.66 -2.14 -1.20
C GLY A 62 0.73 -2.44 -1.76
N GLY A 63 1.74 -2.51 -0.87
CA GLY A 63 3.11 -2.87 -1.24
C GLY A 63 3.22 -4.24 -1.90
N LEU A 64 2.51 -5.25 -1.38
CA LEU A 64 2.46 -6.58 -1.98
C LEU A 64 1.83 -6.56 -3.38
N LEU A 65 0.73 -5.84 -3.56
CA LEU A 65 0.07 -5.72 -4.86
C LEU A 65 0.90 -4.97 -5.90
N VAL A 66 1.60 -3.90 -5.51
CA VAL A 66 2.55 -3.20 -6.42
C VAL A 66 3.67 -4.13 -6.84
N SER A 67 4.25 -4.87 -5.90
CA SER A 67 5.33 -5.82 -6.16
C SER A 67 4.88 -6.93 -7.12
N LEU A 68 3.68 -7.47 -6.90
CA LEU A 68 3.07 -8.48 -7.78
C LEU A 68 2.76 -7.91 -9.16
N GLY A 69 2.20 -6.70 -9.22
CA GLY A 69 1.89 -6.00 -10.46
C GLY A 69 3.13 -5.82 -11.33
N PHE A 70 4.23 -5.36 -10.73
CA PHE A 70 5.52 -5.24 -11.41
C PHE A 70 6.05 -6.60 -11.91
N ALA A 71 6.00 -7.64 -11.06
CA ALA A 71 6.46 -8.97 -11.45
C ALA A 71 5.66 -9.52 -12.65
N LEU A 72 4.34 -9.30 -12.68
CA LEU A 72 3.50 -9.69 -13.80
C LEU A 72 3.83 -8.90 -15.08
N LEU A 73 3.98 -7.58 -15.01
CA LEU A 73 4.40 -6.77 -16.15
C LEU A 73 5.75 -7.24 -16.73
N PHE A 74 6.71 -7.56 -15.85
CA PHE A 74 8.00 -8.10 -16.26
C PHE A 74 7.87 -9.45 -16.97
N VAL A 75 7.05 -10.37 -16.44
CA VAL A 75 6.78 -11.66 -17.11
C VAL A 75 6.07 -11.45 -18.45
N GLY A 76 5.10 -10.55 -18.51
CA GLY A 76 4.39 -10.21 -19.75
C GLY A 76 5.32 -9.70 -20.85
N GLU A 77 6.39 -8.99 -20.49
CA GLU A 77 7.41 -8.53 -21.43
C GLU A 77 8.31 -9.66 -21.98
N LEU A 78 8.41 -10.77 -21.25
CA LEU A 78 9.22 -11.93 -21.64
C LEU A 78 8.44 -13.00 -22.43
N LEU A 79 7.12 -12.84 -22.61
CA LEU A 79 6.20 -13.79 -23.27
C LEU A 79 5.87 -13.39 -24.71
#